data_AF-A0A4Q6GMF3-F1
#
_entry.id   AF-A0A4Q6GMF3-F1
#
_cell.length_a   1.000
_cell.length_b   1.000
_cell.length_c   1.000
_cell.angle_alpha   90.00
_cell.angle_beta   90.00
_cell.angle_gamma   90.00
#
_symmetry.space_group_name_H-M   'P 1'
#
loop_
_entity.id
_entity.type
_entity.pdbx_description
1 polymer ?
#
loop_
_entity_poly.entity_id
_entity_poly.type
_entity_poly.pdbx_seq_one_letter_code
_entity_poly.pdbx_strand_id
1 'polypeptide(L)'
;MRQQQLRFSARNYNYYNDPYYYTPASYRYSYGGRWYETNRYGRDLMNQAVNYGYQEGLRAGRADRGDGWRSDYRNSYAYEDASYGYNGYYLGQDQYNYYFRQGFQRGYDDGYRDDYRYGRRGNDGNYAILAGVLATIVALQLIDN
;
A
#
# COMPACT_ATOMS: atom_id res chain seq x y z
N MET A 1 15.73 2.43 24.69
CA MET A 1 16.68 2.54 23.55
C MET A 1 15.98 2.10 22.29
N ARG A 2 15.69 3.00 21.35
CA ARG A 2 15.39 2.64 19.95
C ARG A 2 15.90 3.76 19.05
N GLN A 3 17.21 3.72 18.84
CA GLN A 3 17.86 4.33 17.69
C GLN A 3 17.40 3.57 16.45
N GLN A 4 16.71 4.27 15.56
CA GLN A 4 17.03 4.29 14.14
C GLN A 4 15.99 5.22 13.49
N GLN A 5 16.29 6.52 13.57
CA GLN A 5 15.90 7.44 12.52
C GLN A 5 16.57 6.93 11.25
N LEU A 6 15.90 6.03 10.53
CA LEU A 6 16.23 5.77 9.14
C LEU A 6 15.81 7.02 8.36
N ARG A 7 16.70 8.01 8.38
CA ARG A 7 16.75 9.10 7.40
C ARG A 7 16.92 8.42 6.04
N PHE A 8 15.82 8.13 5.37
CA PHE A 8 15.91 7.48 4.07
C PHE A 8 16.29 8.49 3.00
N SER A 9 17.47 8.21 2.45
CA SER A 9 18.14 8.87 1.35
C SER A 9 17.35 8.66 0.06
N ALA A 10 16.22 9.35 -0.11
CA ALA A 10 15.46 9.37 -1.36
C ALA A 10 16.03 10.38 -2.38
N ARG A 11 17.33 10.69 -2.30
CA ARG A 11 17.90 11.81 -3.08
C ARG A 11 18.51 11.44 -4.42
N ASN A 12 18.84 10.19 -4.73
CA ASN A 12 19.52 9.86 -6.00
C ASN A 12 19.45 8.36 -6.38
N TYR A 13 18.27 7.74 -6.40
CA TYR A 13 18.14 6.44 -7.06
C TYR A 13 17.64 6.63 -8.49
N ASN A 14 18.59 6.72 -9.43
CA ASN A 14 18.34 6.78 -10.87
C ASN A 14 17.86 5.41 -11.36
N TYR A 15 16.54 5.26 -11.44
CA TYR A 15 15.88 4.07 -11.99
C TYR A 15 16.18 3.85 -13.50
N TYR A 16 16.76 4.86 -14.16
CA TYR A 16 17.04 4.90 -15.59
C TYR A 16 18.25 4.04 -16.04
N ASN A 17 18.99 3.42 -15.10
CA ASN A 17 20.27 2.74 -15.37
C ASN A 17 20.37 1.34 -14.74
N ASP A 18 19.35 0.49 -14.88
CA ASP A 18 19.48 -0.95 -14.58
C ASP A 18 19.58 -1.78 -15.89
N PRO A 19 20.75 -2.38 -16.21
CA PRO A 19 20.96 -3.16 -17.43
C PRO A 19 20.17 -4.46 -17.54
N TYR A 20 19.44 -4.91 -16.52
CA TYR A 20 18.74 -6.20 -16.52
C TYR A 20 17.20 -6.13 -16.63
N TYR A 21 16.59 -4.95 -16.77
CA TYR A 21 15.12 -4.82 -16.68
C TYR A 21 14.50 -3.78 -17.63
N TYR A 22 14.59 -4.00 -18.94
CA TYR A 22 14.02 -3.10 -19.95
C TYR A 22 12.51 -3.36 -20.16
N THR A 23 11.66 -2.92 -19.23
CA THR A 23 10.25 -2.64 -19.56
C THR A 23 10.02 -1.14 -19.47
N PRO A 24 9.62 -0.48 -20.57
CA PRO A 24 9.41 0.97 -20.56
C PRO A 24 8.32 1.35 -19.56
N ALA A 25 8.45 2.55 -19.01
CA ALA A 25 7.40 3.14 -18.20
C ALA A 25 6.10 3.16 -19.01
N SER A 26 5.02 2.70 -18.38
CA SER A 26 3.68 2.66 -18.97
C SER A 26 2.67 3.43 -18.13
N TYR A 27 3.07 3.85 -16.93
CA TYR A 27 2.22 4.56 -16.00
C TYR A 27 2.98 5.70 -15.33
N ARG A 28 2.27 6.78 -15.04
CA ARG A 28 2.71 7.84 -14.13
C ARG A 28 1.78 7.93 -12.92
N TYR A 29 2.34 8.34 -11.78
CA TYR A 29 1.60 8.54 -10.53
C TYR A 29 2.15 9.74 -9.76
N SER A 30 1.34 10.28 -8.85
CA SER A 30 1.73 11.38 -7.98
C SER A 30 1.92 10.90 -6.55
N TYR A 31 3.07 11.22 -5.97
CA TYR A 31 3.40 10.93 -4.57
C TYR A 31 4.10 12.13 -3.94
N GLY A 32 3.67 12.57 -2.74
CA GLY A 32 4.30 13.70 -2.05
C GLY A 32 4.34 15.01 -2.87
N GLY A 33 3.38 15.22 -3.78
CA GLY A 33 3.32 16.39 -4.67
C GLY A 33 4.29 16.36 -5.86
N ARG A 34 4.92 15.21 -6.12
CA ARG A 34 5.83 15.01 -7.26
C ARG A 34 5.32 13.89 -8.15
N TRP A 35 5.62 13.99 -9.44
CA TRP A 35 5.31 12.96 -10.43
C TRP A 35 6.43 11.94 -10.50
N TYR A 36 6.01 10.68 -10.64
CA TYR A 36 6.87 9.51 -10.78
C TYR A 36 6.33 8.64 -11.90
N GLU A 37 7.20 7.83 -12.46
CA GLU A 37 6.87 6.88 -13.50
C GLU A 37 7.12 5.46 -13.03
N THR A 38 6.36 4.52 -13.56
CA THR A 38 6.52 3.10 -13.29
C THR A 38 6.03 2.26 -14.46
N ASN A 39 6.32 0.96 -14.40
CA ASN A 39 5.88 -0.03 -15.35
C ASN A 39 4.77 -0.90 -14.74
N ARG A 40 4.38 -1.95 -15.46
CA ARG A 40 3.37 -2.92 -14.99
C ARG A 40 3.75 -3.53 -13.63
N TYR A 41 5.02 -3.86 -13.41
CA TYR A 41 5.48 -4.48 -12.17
C TYR A 41 5.33 -3.54 -10.96
N GLY A 42 5.67 -2.27 -11.12
CA GLY A 42 5.46 -1.31 -10.04
C GLY A 42 3.98 -1.04 -9.78
N ARG A 43 3.14 -0.94 -10.81
CA ARG A 43 1.67 -0.91 -10.61
C ARG A 43 1.20 -2.12 -9.81
N ASP A 44 1.65 -3.31 -10.17
CA ASP A 44 1.22 -4.54 -9.51
C ASP A 44 1.71 -4.58 -8.05
N LEU A 45 2.91 -4.05 -7.77
CA LEU A 45 3.42 -3.89 -6.41
C LEU A 45 2.62 -2.86 -5.59
N MET A 46 2.18 -1.73 -6.18
CA MET A 46 1.27 -0.80 -5.51
C MET A 46 -0.06 -1.47 -5.18
N ASN A 47 -0.63 -2.21 -6.13
CA ASN A 47 -1.89 -2.94 -5.93
C ASN A 47 -1.74 -3.98 -4.81
N GLN A 48 -0.62 -4.70 -4.79
CA GLN A 48 -0.29 -5.65 -3.72
C GLN A 48 -0.19 -4.95 -2.37
N ALA A 49 0.54 -3.83 -2.28
CA ALA A 49 0.68 -3.06 -1.05
C ALA A 49 -0.67 -2.67 -0.45
N VAL A 50 -1.57 -2.12 -1.28
CA VAL A 50 -2.92 -1.73 -0.84
C VAL A 50 -3.73 -2.95 -0.35
N ASN A 51 -3.69 -4.07 -1.08
CA ASN A 51 -4.47 -5.26 -0.70
C ASN A 51 -3.93 -5.92 0.57
N TYR A 52 -2.61 -6.03 0.73
CA TYR A 52 -1.99 -6.56 1.95
C TYR A 52 -2.28 -5.65 3.14
N GLY A 53 -2.16 -4.33 2.97
CA GLY A 53 -2.57 -3.37 3.98
C GLY A 53 -4.02 -3.60 4.39
N TYR A 54 -4.94 -3.68 3.43
CA TYR A 54 -6.36 -3.90 3.70
C TYR A 54 -6.61 -5.18 4.51
N GLN A 55 -5.95 -6.29 4.17
CA GLN A 55 -6.11 -7.55 4.90
C GLN A 55 -5.61 -7.46 6.35
N GLU A 56 -4.43 -6.88 6.55
CA GLU A 56 -3.86 -6.67 7.89
C GLU A 56 -4.72 -5.72 8.72
N GLY A 57 -5.21 -4.64 8.11
CA GLY A 57 -6.13 -3.71 8.75
C GLY A 57 -7.42 -4.39 9.17
N LEU A 58 -8.02 -5.20 8.28
CA LEU A 58 -9.26 -5.93 8.56
C LEU A 58 -9.11 -6.89 9.75
N ARG A 59 -7.97 -7.58 9.85
CA ARG A 59 -7.65 -8.44 11.00
C ARG A 59 -7.52 -7.62 12.29
N ALA A 60 -6.77 -6.53 12.26
CA ALA A 60 -6.55 -5.66 13.41
C ALA A 60 -7.87 -5.01 13.90
N GLY A 61 -8.68 -4.46 13.00
CA GLY A 61 -9.95 -3.83 13.37
C GLY A 61 -10.94 -4.82 13.99
N ARG A 62 -11.01 -6.06 13.49
CA ARG A 62 -11.84 -7.11 14.09
C ARG A 62 -11.34 -7.53 15.47
N ALA A 63 -10.02 -7.61 15.66
CA ALA A 63 -9.42 -7.94 16.95
C ALA A 63 -9.74 -6.85 18.00
N ASP A 64 -9.44 -5.58 17.69
CA ASP A 64 -9.72 -4.46 18.60
C ASP A 64 -11.21 -4.35 18.95
N ARG A 65 -12.10 -4.56 17.97
CA ARG A 65 -13.54 -4.63 18.21
C ARG A 65 -13.91 -5.79 19.15
N GLY A 66 -13.35 -6.97 18.91
CA GLY A 66 -13.58 -8.17 19.73
C GLY A 66 -13.11 -8.00 21.17
N ASP A 67 -12.00 -7.31 21.37
CA ASP A 67 -11.40 -7.01 22.67
C ASP A 67 -12.04 -5.80 23.37
N GLY A 68 -13.01 -5.13 22.72
CA GLY A 68 -13.69 -3.94 23.24
C GLY A 68 -12.80 -2.69 23.29
N TRP A 69 -11.70 -2.68 22.54
CA TRP A 69 -10.77 -1.56 22.48
C TRP A 69 -11.34 -0.42 21.66
N ARG A 70 -10.89 0.80 21.94
CA ARG A 70 -11.24 1.97 21.13
C ARG A 70 -10.58 1.86 19.76
N SER A 71 -11.29 2.28 18.72
CA SER A 71 -10.77 2.36 17.36
C SER A 71 -9.53 3.26 17.30
N ASP A 72 -8.36 2.67 17.14
CA ASP A 72 -7.09 3.39 16.93
C ASP A 72 -6.10 2.60 16.06
N TYR A 73 -6.37 2.58 14.75
CA TYR A 73 -5.53 1.91 13.77
C TYR A 73 -4.07 2.41 13.77
N ARG A 74 -3.82 3.65 14.24
CA ARG A 74 -2.47 4.26 14.20
C ARG A 74 -1.51 3.61 15.19
N ASN A 75 -2.04 3.00 16.25
CA ASN A 75 -1.28 2.28 17.26
C ASN A 75 -1.03 0.81 16.88
N SER A 76 -1.47 0.38 15.68
CA SER A 76 -1.17 -0.96 15.19
C SER A 76 0.26 -1.03 14.66
N TYR A 77 1.04 -1.99 15.16
CA TYR A 77 2.41 -2.22 14.69
C TYR A 77 2.51 -2.40 13.17
N ALA A 78 1.54 -3.11 12.56
CA ALA A 78 1.49 -3.29 11.11
C ALA A 78 1.29 -1.97 10.35
N TYR A 79 0.54 -1.02 10.92
CA TYR A 79 0.36 0.31 10.34
C TYR A 79 1.61 1.19 10.50
N GLU A 80 2.28 1.11 11.65
CA GLU A 80 3.50 1.85 11.92
C GLU A 80 4.63 1.40 11.00
N ASP A 81 4.87 0.10 10.94
CA ASP A 81 5.92 -0.51 10.11
C ASP A 81 5.58 -0.43 8.60
N ALA A 82 4.36 -0.83 8.23
CA ALA A 82 3.80 -0.79 6.88
C ALA A 82 4.65 -1.45 5.78
N SER A 83 5.51 -2.40 6.15
CA SER A 83 6.45 -3.04 5.21
C SER A 83 6.07 -4.47 4.80
N TYR A 84 4.97 -5.01 5.35
CA TYR A 84 4.59 -6.41 5.12
C TYR A 84 4.38 -6.70 3.63
N GLY A 85 5.14 -7.67 3.11
CA GLY A 85 5.10 -8.10 1.71
C GLY A 85 5.91 -7.22 0.75
N TYR A 86 6.71 -6.28 1.26
CA TYR A 86 7.68 -5.55 0.46
C TYR A 86 8.92 -6.42 0.19
N ASN A 87 9.25 -6.57 -1.09
CA ASN A 87 10.39 -7.36 -1.59
C ASN A 87 11.44 -6.49 -2.31
N GLY A 88 11.27 -5.17 -2.30
CA GLY A 88 12.09 -4.24 -3.08
C GLY A 88 11.70 -4.17 -4.56
N TYR A 89 12.37 -3.29 -5.30
CA TYR A 89 12.24 -3.07 -6.74
C TYR A 89 10.94 -2.33 -7.18
N TYR A 90 11.02 -1.56 -8.26
CA TYR A 90 9.93 -0.80 -8.93
C TYR A 90 9.23 0.32 -8.14
N LEU A 91 9.31 0.30 -6.81
CA LEU A 91 8.89 1.37 -5.90
C LEU A 91 9.90 1.56 -4.78
N GLY A 92 10.03 2.80 -4.30
CA GLY A 92 10.73 3.07 -3.05
C GLY A 92 9.92 2.58 -1.84
N GLN A 93 10.62 2.18 -0.77
CA GLN A 93 10.01 1.75 0.48
C GLN A 93 8.95 2.73 1.00
N ASP A 94 9.25 4.03 0.96
CA ASP A 94 8.33 5.06 1.47
C ASP A 94 6.99 5.07 0.70
N GLN A 95 7.05 4.86 -0.62
CA GLN A 95 5.87 4.80 -1.49
C GLN A 95 5.08 3.51 -1.23
N TYR A 96 5.77 2.38 -1.09
CA TYR A 96 5.14 1.12 -0.70
C TYR A 96 4.40 1.26 0.63
N ASN A 97 5.07 1.77 1.65
CA ASN A 97 4.52 1.97 2.99
C ASN A 97 3.31 2.91 2.95
N TYR A 98 3.34 3.94 2.11
CA TYR A 98 2.19 4.82 1.89
C TYR A 98 0.98 4.04 1.37
N TYR A 99 1.12 3.28 0.29
CA TYR A 99 0.02 2.50 -0.30
C TYR A 99 -0.48 1.40 0.65
N PHE A 100 0.43 0.76 1.38
CA PHE A 100 0.08 -0.19 2.44
C PHE A 100 -0.81 0.46 3.50
N ARG A 101 -0.40 1.62 4.04
CA ARG A 101 -1.19 2.36 5.04
C ARG A 101 -2.55 2.80 4.52
N GLN A 102 -2.64 3.17 3.24
CA GLN A 102 -3.93 3.47 2.60
C GLN A 102 -4.88 2.27 2.61
N GLY A 103 -4.38 1.08 2.28
CA GLY A 103 -5.14 -0.16 2.41
C GLY A 103 -5.52 -0.45 3.85
N PHE A 104 -4.55 -0.39 4.76
CA PHE A 104 -4.70 -0.72 6.17
C PHE A 104 -5.79 0.08 6.85
N GLN A 105 -5.78 1.41 6.69
CA GLN A 105 -6.80 2.27 7.30
C GLN A 105 -8.22 1.83 6.89
N ARG A 106 -8.43 1.53 5.61
CA ARG A 106 -9.74 1.11 5.08
C ARG A 106 -10.13 -0.28 5.57
N GLY A 107 -9.18 -1.22 5.59
CA GLY A 107 -9.40 -2.55 6.15
C GLY A 107 -9.77 -2.49 7.62
N TYR A 108 -9.05 -1.68 8.41
CA TYR A 108 -9.33 -1.49 9.82
C TYR A 108 -10.71 -0.90 10.04
N ASP A 109 -11.06 0.14 9.27
CA ASP A 109 -12.38 0.77 9.33
C ASP A 109 -13.52 -0.23 9.05
N ASP A 110 -13.35 -1.09 8.03
CA ASP A 110 -14.33 -2.13 7.69
C ASP A 110 -14.40 -3.21 8.78
N GLY A 111 -13.25 -3.65 9.30
CA GLY A 111 -13.15 -4.71 10.30
C GLY A 111 -13.66 -4.30 11.68
N TYR A 112 -13.39 -3.06 12.08
CA TYR A 112 -13.82 -2.52 13.37
C TYR A 112 -15.33 -2.21 13.39
N ARG A 113 -15.89 -1.79 12.25
CA ARG A 113 -17.34 -1.53 12.13
C ARG A 113 -18.16 -2.77 11.75
N ASP A 114 -17.50 -3.83 11.30
CA ASP A 114 -18.12 -5.00 10.68
C ASP A 114 -19.02 -4.62 9.49
N ASP A 115 -18.54 -3.64 8.70
CA ASP A 115 -19.20 -3.09 7.52
C ASP A 115 -18.20 -3.07 6.36
N TYR A 116 -18.47 -3.80 5.28
CA TYR A 116 -17.52 -4.00 4.17
C TYR A 116 -17.67 -2.90 3.11
N ARG A 117 -17.38 -1.66 3.50
CA ARG A 117 -17.56 -0.50 2.63
C ARG A 117 -16.45 -0.37 1.60
N TYR A 118 -15.22 -0.72 1.94
CA TYR A 118 -14.04 -0.51 1.10
C TYR A 118 -13.52 -1.77 0.46
N GLY A 119 -13.81 -2.94 1.02
CA GLY A 119 -13.44 -4.21 0.43
C GLY A 119 -14.59 -5.16 0.19
N ARG A 120 -14.25 -6.30 -0.37
CA ARG A 120 -15.16 -7.42 -0.59
C ARG A 120 -14.45 -8.73 -0.32
N ARG A 121 -15.23 -9.75 0.01
CA ARG A 121 -14.76 -11.13 0.03
C ARG A 121 -14.77 -11.69 -1.40
N GLY A 122 -13.64 -12.22 -1.84
CA GLY A 122 -13.51 -12.97 -3.08
C GLY A 122 -14.05 -14.40 -2.95
N ASN A 123 -14.17 -15.07 -4.10
CA ASN A 123 -14.63 -16.47 -4.17
C ASN A 123 -13.65 -17.45 -3.52
N ASP A 124 -12.37 -17.06 -3.44
CA ASP A 124 -11.29 -17.76 -2.74
C ASP A 124 -11.34 -17.58 -1.21
N GLY A 125 -12.32 -16.82 -0.71
CA GLY A 125 -12.50 -16.53 0.70
C GLY A 125 -11.59 -15.40 1.23
N ASN A 126 -10.66 -14.90 0.42
CA ASN A 126 -9.80 -13.77 0.78
C ASN A 126 -10.56 -12.46 0.68
N TYR A 127 -10.10 -11.45 1.42
CA TYR A 127 -10.64 -10.10 1.30
C TYR A 127 -9.67 -9.23 0.50
N ALA A 128 -10.23 -8.42 -0.39
CA ALA A 128 -9.49 -7.48 -1.21
C ALA A 128 -10.23 -6.15 -1.26
N ILE A 129 -9.48 -5.08 -1.51
CA ILE A 129 -10.08 -3.76 -1.68
C ILE A 129 -10.90 -3.72 -2.98
N LEU A 130 -11.98 -2.93 -2.99
CA LEU A 130 -12.79 -2.73 -4.20
C LEU A 130 -11.97 -2.07 -5.31
N ALA A 131 -12.15 -2.52 -6.55
CA ALA A 131 -11.39 -2.03 -7.69
C ALA A 131 -11.50 -0.51 -7.91
N GLY A 132 -12.69 0.08 -7.70
CA GLY A 132 -12.87 1.54 -7.77
C GLY A 132 -12.11 2.29 -6.68
N VAL A 133 -12.08 1.74 -5.46
CA VAL A 133 -11.31 2.32 -4.34
C VAL A 133 -9.81 2.17 -4.61
N LEU A 134 -9.37 1.01 -5.11
CA LEU A 134 -7.98 0.78 -5.52
C LEU A 134 -7.52 1.82 -6.56
N ALA A 135 -8.32 2.04 -7.60
CA ALA A 135 -8.02 3.02 -8.64
C ALA A 135 -7.85 4.44 -8.05
N THR A 136 -8.67 4.81 -7.07
CA THR A 136 -8.55 6.13 -6.40
C THR A 136 -7.31 6.25 -5.51
N ILE A 137 -6.87 5.16 -4.88
CA ILE A 137 -5.67 5.16 -4.02
C ILE A 137 -4.41 5.25 -4.86
N VAL A 138 -4.31 4.40 -5.88
CA VAL A 138 -3.10 4.28 -6.69
C VAL A 138 -3.00 5.42 -7.71
N ALA A 139 -4.15 5.85 -8.25
CA ALA A 139 -4.29 7.03 -9.12
C ALA A 139 -3.31 7.06 -10.30
N LEU A 140 -3.08 5.90 -10.94
CA LEU A 140 -2.20 5.77 -12.09
C LEU A 140 -2.83 6.38 -13.34
N GLN A 141 -1.99 7.00 -14.15
CA GLN A 141 -2.32 7.50 -15.48
C GLN A 141 -1.46 6.75 -16.48
N LEU A 142 -2.07 6.18 -17.53
CA LEU A 142 -1.34 5.59 -18.64
C LEU A 142 -0.51 6.67 -19.34
N ILE A 143 0.71 6.33 -19.70
CA ILE A 143 1.55 7.17 -20.56
C ILE A 143 1.30 6.69 -21.99
N ASP A 144 0.76 7.57 -22.83
CA ASP A 144 0.65 7.30 -24.26
C ASP A 144 2.05 7.40 -24.87
N ASN A 145 2.51 6.31 -25.50
CA ASN A 145 3.77 6.27 -26.26
C ASN A 145 3.55 6.73 -27.70
#